data_AF-A0A534B0X5-F1
#
_entry.id   AF-A0A534B0X5-F1
#
_cell.length_a   1.000
_cell.length_b   1.000
_cell.length_c   1.000
_cell.angle_alpha   90.00
_cell.angle_beta   90.00
_cell.angle_gamma   90.00
#
_symmetry.space_group_name_H-M   'P 1'
#
loop_
_entity.id
_entity.type
_entity.pdbx_description
1 polymer ?
#
loop_
_entity_poly.entity_id
_entity_poly.type
_entity_poly.pdbx_seq_one_letter_code
_entity_poly.pdbx_strand_id
1 'polypeptide(L)'
;MVAQVPFDPLTGLKSFVVANALTEIQAPKEIISPLVQQLPKLWELFHNFGMTTLELNPIRMRDDAKGRLTPVACDFKCGFDRDDPRWLRLQLPSHLFAADYSHFEQEINQLRTHQGQSDVYVINDRGTVLAPTFGGGDNSQVTQILGDDAIISSDFGGNPPYEKMRQVARICFKHWLSQANVLFVIGGQSNNTDIHETLRAIADALREHFSAYGPTPLYVVVGRGGPNLVRGMGAIRDSCEVLGIPYRIFGFDSDISEVIQYAKRVDAWMKSGGRSEIAARLSHV
;
A
#
# COMPACT_ATOMS: atom_id res chain seq x y z
N MET A 1 -34.33 -12.96 8.50
CA MET A 1 -34.29 -13.18 7.03
C MET A 1 -33.44 -12.09 6.41
N VAL A 2 -32.68 -12.42 5.35
CA VAL A 2 -31.78 -11.50 4.65
C VAL A 2 -32.12 -11.58 3.16
N ALA A 3 -32.34 -10.44 2.51
CA ALA A 3 -32.44 -10.36 1.05
C ALA A 3 -31.12 -9.82 0.49
N GLN A 4 -30.62 -10.46 -0.56
CA GLN A 4 -29.48 -9.99 -1.34
C GLN A 4 -30.00 -9.59 -2.71
N VAL A 5 -29.79 -8.32 -3.06
CA VAL A 5 -30.39 -7.76 -4.26
C VAL A 5 -29.29 -7.21 -5.16
N PRO A 6 -28.99 -7.89 -6.28
CA PRO A 6 -28.09 -7.31 -7.26
C PRO A 6 -28.76 -6.07 -7.86
N PHE A 7 -27.97 -5.05 -8.15
CA PHE A 7 -28.42 -3.87 -8.88
C PHE A 7 -27.41 -3.56 -9.98
N ASP A 8 -27.87 -2.83 -10.99
CA ASP A 8 -27.03 -2.39 -12.10
C ASP A 8 -26.36 -1.06 -11.73
N PRO A 9 -25.01 -0.99 -11.71
CA PRO A 9 -24.29 0.23 -11.33
C PRO A 9 -24.48 1.39 -12.31
N LEU A 10 -25.00 1.17 -13.52
CA LEU A 10 -25.31 2.25 -14.47
C LEU A 10 -26.69 2.85 -14.23
N THR A 11 -27.66 2.04 -13.78
CA THR A 11 -29.05 2.46 -13.61
C THR A 11 -29.48 2.62 -12.15
N GLY A 12 -28.62 2.22 -11.21
CA GLY A 12 -28.72 2.46 -9.78
C GLY A 12 -29.76 1.61 -9.04
N LEU A 13 -30.04 2.01 -7.80
CA LEU A 13 -31.02 1.34 -6.94
C LEU A 13 -32.42 1.92 -7.17
N LYS A 14 -33.30 1.16 -7.83
CA LYS A 14 -34.68 1.59 -8.14
C LYS A 14 -35.68 1.19 -7.06
N SER A 15 -36.75 1.96 -6.90
CA SER A 15 -37.78 1.74 -5.88
C SER A 15 -38.44 0.35 -5.94
N PHE A 16 -38.69 -0.19 -7.14
CA PHE A 16 -39.31 -1.53 -7.25
C PHE A 16 -38.37 -2.65 -6.76
N VAL A 17 -37.06 -2.47 -6.90
CA VAL A 17 -36.04 -3.41 -6.43
C VAL A 17 -36.10 -3.51 -4.91
N VAL A 18 -36.19 -2.37 -4.24
CA VAL A 18 -36.37 -2.28 -2.78
C VAL A 18 -37.72 -2.86 -2.34
N ALA A 19 -38.81 -2.55 -3.06
CA ALA A 19 -40.14 -3.05 -2.72
C ALA A 19 -40.23 -4.58 -2.79
N ASN A 20 -39.65 -5.18 -3.84
CA ASN A 20 -39.61 -6.63 -4.02
C ASN A 20 -38.81 -7.30 -2.90
N ALA A 21 -37.64 -6.76 -2.56
CA ALA A 21 -36.81 -7.28 -1.49
C ALA A 21 -37.48 -7.21 -0.11
N LEU A 22 -38.15 -6.09 0.21
CA LEU A 22 -38.92 -5.95 1.45
C LEU A 22 -40.10 -6.92 1.52
N THR A 23 -40.75 -7.19 0.39
CA THR A 23 -41.83 -8.16 0.30
C THR A 23 -41.33 -9.59 0.49
N GLU A 24 -40.21 -9.94 -0.15
CA GLU A 24 -39.55 -11.24 -0.03
C GLU A 24 -39.15 -11.54 1.43
N ILE A 25 -38.64 -10.54 2.15
CA ILE A 25 -38.32 -10.71 3.56
C ILE A 25 -39.53 -10.63 4.51
N GLN A 26 -40.75 -10.55 3.97
CA GLN A 26 -41.99 -10.43 4.72
C GLN A 26 -42.02 -9.23 5.68
N ALA A 27 -41.46 -8.09 5.23
CA ALA A 27 -41.46 -6.86 6.02
C ALA A 27 -42.91 -6.38 6.31
N PRO A 28 -43.18 -5.79 7.49
CA PRO A 28 -44.48 -5.21 7.80
C PRO A 28 -44.91 -4.15 6.77
N LYS A 29 -46.17 -4.20 6.33
CA LYS A 29 -46.68 -3.33 5.26
C LYS A 29 -46.50 -1.83 5.55
N GLU A 30 -46.61 -1.46 6.82
CA GLU A 30 -46.50 -0.09 7.32
C GLU A 30 -45.13 0.54 7.05
N ILE A 31 -44.07 -0.27 6.99
CA ILE A 31 -42.70 0.20 6.78
C ILE A 31 -42.24 0.16 5.31
N ILE A 32 -42.97 -0.55 4.44
CA ILE A 32 -42.59 -0.72 3.04
C ILE A 32 -42.57 0.63 2.31
N SER A 33 -43.68 1.37 2.35
CA SER A 33 -43.76 2.65 1.61
C SER A 33 -42.71 3.67 2.09
N PRO A 34 -42.51 3.90 3.40
CA PRO A 34 -41.46 4.80 3.87
C PRO A 34 -40.05 4.39 3.43
N LEU A 35 -39.72 3.09 3.46
CA LEU A 35 -38.40 2.60 3.05
C LEU A 35 -38.19 2.70 1.53
N VAL A 36 -39.19 2.35 0.73
CA VAL A 36 -39.13 2.42 -0.74
C VAL A 36 -38.94 3.86 -1.24
N GLN A 37 -39.41 4.86 -0.49
CA GLN A 37 -39.22 6.27 -0.81
C GLN A 37 -37.81 6.80 -0.47
N GLN A 38 -37.11 6.19 0.50
CA GLN A 38 -35.85 6.73 1.02
C GLN A 38 -34.63 5.91 0.61
N LEU A 39 -34.70 4.58 0.65
CA LEU A 39 -33.55 3.71 0.36
C LEU A 39 -32.96 3.90 -1.06
N PRO A 40 -33.74 4.13 -2.12
CA PRO A 40 -33.19 4.44 -3.45
C PRO A 40 -32.26 5.66 -3.47
N LYS A 41 -32.49 6.65 -2.60
CA LYS A 41 -31.65 7.87 -2.53
C LYS A 41 -30.25 7.59 -2.01
N LEU A 42 -30.02 6.45 -1.33
CA LEU A 42 -28.69 6.02 -0.93
C LEU A 42 -27.80 5.75 -2.14
N TRP A 43 -28.38 5.42 -3.30
CA TRP A 43 -27.62 5.31 -4.54
C TRP A 43 -27.01 6.64 -4.97
N GLU A 44 -27.74 7.75 -4.83
CA GLU A 44 -27.21 9.07 -5.14
C GLU A 44 -26.04 9.40 -4.21
N LEU A 45 -26.16 9.06 -2.92
CA LEU A 45 -25.09 9.22 -1.95
C LEU A 45 -23.88 8.35 -2.30
N PHE A 46 -24.11 7.09 -2.68
CA PHE A 46 -23.06 6.15 -3.04
C PHE A 46 -22.32 6.57 -4.32
N HIS A 47 -23.07 6.84 -5.39
CA HIS A 47 -22.55 7.11 -6.72
C HIS A 47 -21.94 8.51 -6.88
N ASN A 48 -22.56 9.54 -6.29
CA ASN A 48 -22.14 10.92 -6.53
C ASN A 48 -21.00 11.39 -5.61
N PHE A 49 -20.65 10.60 -4.59
CA PHE A 49 -19.65 10.96 -3.57
C PHE A 49 -18.54 9.92 -3.41
N GLY A 50 -18.37 9.00 -4.37
CA GLY A 50 -17.24 8.06 -4.38
C GLY A 50 -17.24 7.09 -3.21
N MET A 51 -18.41 6.62 -2.76
CA MET A 51 -18.46 5.62 -1.69
C MET A 51 -18.18 4.22 -2.24
N THR A 52 -17.51 3.40 -1.44
CA THR A 52 -17.27 1.98 -1.71
C THR A 52 -18.24 1.10 -0.92
N THR A 53 -18.70 1.57 0.24
CA THR A 53 -19.68 0.88 1.09
C THR A 53 -20.60 1.88 1.78
N LEU A 54 -21.82 1.44 2.07
CA LEU A 54 -22.81 2.19 2.84
C LEU A 54 -23.65 1.21 3.66
N GLU A 55 -23.73 1.43 4.98
CA GLU A 55 -24.48 0.62 5.93
C GLU A 55 -25.36 1.53 6.82
N LEU A 56 -26.64 1.14 6.97
CA LEU A 56 -27.57 1.73 7.94
C LEU A 56 -27.93 0.66 8.98
N ASN A 57 -27.55 0.83 10.24
CA ASN A 57 -27.78 -0.21 11.24
C ASN A 57 -27.82 0.26 12.71
N PRO A 58 -29.01 0.48 13.31
CA PRO A 58 -30.32 0.14 12.79
C PRO A 58 -31.01 1.31 12.07
N ILE A 59 -32.03 0.97 11.29
CA ILE A 59 -33.09 1.91 10.90
C ILE A 59 -34.22 1.80 11.93
N ARG A 60 -34.70 2.94 12.44
CA ARG A 60 -35.88 3.04 13.31
C ARG A 60 -36.96 3.86 12.64
N MET A 61 -38.22 3.55 12.93
CA MET A 61 -39.35 4.34 12.46
C MET A 61 -39.70 5.38 13.50
N ARG A 62 -39.90 6.63 13.05
CA ARG A 62 -40.36 7.75 13.87
C ARG A 62 -41.61 8.35 13.25
N ASP A 63 -42.62 8.63 14.07
CA ASP A 63 -43.79 9.37 13.63
C ASP A 63 -43.44 10.83 13.28
N ASP A 64 -43.90 11.30 12.12
CA ASP A 64 -43.91 12.73 11.79
C ASP A 64 -45.06 13.46 12.52
N ALA A 65 -45.09 14.78 12.44
CA ALA A 65 -46.15 15.61 13.05
C ALA A 65 -47.58 15.30 12.55
N LYS A 66 -47.73 14.47 11.51
CA LYS A 66 -48.99 14.04 10.89
C LYS A 66 -49.24 12.53 11.09
N GLY A 67 -48.46 11.85 11.95
CA GLY A 67 -48.59 10.43 12.24
C GLY A 67 -48.08 9.48 11.15
N ARG A 68 -47.26 9.96 10.21
CA ARG A 68 -46.64 9.11 9.17
C ARG A 68 -45.27 8.62 9.63
N LEU A 69 -44.99 7.34 9.40
CA LEU A 69 -43.70 6.75 9.71
C LEU A 69 -42.62 7.28 8.77
N THR A 70 -41.55 7.78 9.37
CA THR A 70 -40.31 8.19 8.69
C THR A 70 -39.16 7.31 9.15
N PRO A 71 -38.41 6.66 8.23
CA PRO A 71 -37.24 5.89 8.60
C PRO A 71 -36.10 6.84 9.01
N VAL A 72 -35.48 6.56 10.14
CA VAL A 72 -34.34 7.28 10.71
C VAL A 72 -33.20 6.29 10.85
N ALA A 73 -32.06 6.59 10.22
CA ALA A 73 -30.83 5.84 10.44
C ALA A 73 -30.26 6.24 11.80
N CYS A 74 -30.16 5.28 12.73
CA CYS A 74 -29.60 5.51 14.05
C CYS A 74 -28.07 5.36 14.07
N ASP A 75 -27.54 4.56 13.16
CA ASP A 75 -26.11 4.44 12.88
C ASP A 75 -25.92 4.45 11.36
N PHE A 76 -24.91 5.18 10.91
CA PHE A 76 -24.52 5.30 9.52
C PHE A 76 -23.03 5.04 9.41
N LYS A 77 -22.65 4.00 8.67
CA LYS A 77 -21.26 3.71 8.35
C LYS A 77 -21.09 3.70 6.84
N CYS A 78 -19.97 4.24 6.39
CA CYS A 78 -19.63 4.25 4.98
C CYS A 78 -18.12 4.15 4.79
N GLY A 79 -17.73 3.67 3.62
CA GLY A 79 -16.36 3.68 3.13
C GLY A 79 -16.27 4.54 1.88
N PHE A 80 -15.13 5.19 1.69
CA PHE A 80 -14.86 6.05 0.54
C PHE A 80 -13.71 5.50 -0.29
N ASP A 81 -13.81 5.67 -1.59
CA ASP A 81 -12.66 5.62 -2.49
C ASP A 81 -11.86 6.92 -2.29
N ARG A 82 -10.67 6.81 -1.70
CA ARG A 82 -9.85 7.97 -1.35
C ARG A 82 -9.24 8.65 -2.58
N ASP A 83 -9.10 7.93 -3.68
CA ASP A 83 -8.55 8.48 -4.92
C ASP A 83 -9.62 9.20 -5.75
N ASP A 84 -10.91 9.06 -5.39
CA ASP A 84 -12.02 9.74 -6.04
C ASP A 84 -12.33 11.11 -5.40
N PRO A 85 -12.07 12.26 -6.06
CA PRO A 85 -12.26 13.57 -5.45
C PRO A 85 -13.73 13.92 -5.16
N ARG A 86 -14.71 13.12 -5.62
CA ARG A 86 -16.14 13.38 -5.40
C ARG A 86 -16.51 13.42 -3.91
N TRP A 87 -15.81 12.69 -3.04
CA TRP A 87 -16.09 12.70 -1.60
C TRP A 87 -15.85 14.08 -0.96
N LEU A 88 -14.98 14.92 -1.54
CA LEU A 88 -14.69 16.28 -1.06
C LEU A 88 -15.94 17.18 -1.02
N ARG A 89 -16.95 16.88 -1.84
CA ARG A 89 -18.24 17.60 -1.87
C ARG A 89 -19.02 17.48 -0.57
N LEU A 90 -18.75 16.44 0.25
CA LEU A 90 -19.37 16.27 1.56
C LEU A 90 -18.82 17.22 2.63
N GLN A 91 -17.69 17.90 2.35
CA GLN A 91 -17.02 18.80 3.30
C GLN A 91 -16.76 18.15 4.67
N LEU A 92 -16.46 16.85 4.65
CA LEU A 92 -16.15 16.10 5.86
C LEU A 92 -14.85 16.62 6.49
N PRO A 93 -14.78 16.74 7.83
CA PRO A 93 -13.55 17.13 8.49
C PRO A 93 -12.38 16.22 8.13
N SER A 94 -11.22 16.81 7.84
CA SER A 94 -10.01 16.08 7.44
C SER A 94 -9.55 15.03 8.46
N HIS A 95 -9.83 15.25 9.75
CA HIS A 95 -9.49 14.30 10.81
C HIS A 95 -10.31 13.00 10.77
N LEU A 96 -11.45 12.95 10.06
CA LEU A 96 -12.21 11.69 9.87
C LEU A 96 -11.47 10.69 8.99
N PHE A 97 -10.51 11.15 8.18
CA PHE A 97 -9.69 10.33 7.30
C PHE A 97 -8.24 10.24 7.75
N ALA A 98 -7.91 10.85 8.89
CA ALA A 98 -6.63 10.67 9.54
C ALA A 98 -6.55 9.24 10.07
N ALA A 99 -6.08 8.31 9.23
CA ALA A 99 -5.26 7.25 9.77
C ALA A 99 -4.06 7.96 10.42
N ASP A 100 -3.59 7.47 11.57
CA ASP A 100 -2.36 7.96 12.19
C ASP A 100 -1.18 7.62 11.25
N TYR A 101 -1.00 8.44 10.22
CA TYR A 101 0.11 8.29 9.29
C TYR A 101 1.39 8.52 10.07
N SER A 102 2.28 7.54 10.03
CA SER A 102 3.64 7.70 10.53
C SER A 102 4.32 8.88 9.84
N HIS A 103 5.33 9.50 10.47
CA HIS A 103 6.13 10.55 9.84
C HIS A 103 6.71 10.08 8.49
N PHE A 104 7.08 8.81 8.39
CA PHE A 104 7.51 8.18 7.14
C PHE A 104 6.43 8.21 6.05
N GLU A 105 5.21 7.78 6.37
CA GLU A 105 4.09 7.77 5.40
C GLU A 105 3.68 9.18 5.00
N GLN A 106 3.76 10.16 5.91
CA GLN A 106 3.52 11.57 5.58
C GLN A 106 4.55 12.10 4.57
N GLU A 107 5.85 11.79 4.76
CA GLU A 107 6.91 12.20 3.84
C GLU A 107 6.76 11.52 2.47
N ILE A 108 6.47 10.21 2.42
CA ILE A 108 6.27 9.49 1.15
C ILE A 108 5.00 9.97 0.43
N ASN A 109 3.90 10.21 1.15
CA ASN A 109 2.64 10.64 0.54
C ASN A 109 2.76 12.00 -0.17
N GLN A 110 3.69 12.86 0.24
CA GLN A 110 4.00 14.11 -0.47
C GLN A 110 4.59 13.88 -1.87
N LEU A 111 5.16 12.69 -2.13
CA LEU A 111 5.73 12.30 -3.42
C LEU A 111 4.71 11.60 -4.34
N ARG A 112 3.46 11.40 -3.91
CA ARG A 112 2.40 10.84 -4.76
C ARG A 112 2.13 11.81 -5.91
N THR A 113 2.41 11.35 -7.13
CA THR A 113 2.12 12.06 -8.39
C THR A 113 1.41 11.11 -9.34
N HIS A 114 0.78 11.63 -10.39
CA HIS A 114 0.08 10.80 -11.39
C HIS A 114 1.02 9.85 -12.16
N GLN A 115 2.32 10.10 -12.18
CA GLN A 115 3.34 9.22 -12.79
C GLN A 115 4.11 8.45 -11.72
N GLY A 116 3.88 7.13 -11.70
CA GLY A 116 4.44 6.20 -10.72
C GLY A 116 3.62 6.19 -9.44
N GLN A 117 2.65 5.28 -9.35
CA GLN A 117 2.00 5.01 -8.07
C GLN A 117 3.06 4.45 -7.11
N SER A 118 3.01 4.91 -5.87
CA SER A 118 3.92 4.50 -4.81
C SER A 118 3.06 4.33 -3.57
N ASP A 119 2.34 3.22 -3.53
CA ASP A 119 1.60 2.82 -2.36
C ASP A 119 2.61 2.22 -1.40
N VAL A 120 2.96 2.96 -0.35
CA VAL A 120 3.95 2.55 0.64
C VAL A 120 3.34 2.70 2.02
N TYR A 121 3.33 1.61 2.78
CA TYR A 121 2.77 1.54 4.12
C TYR A 121 3.78 0.92 5.06
N VAL A 122 3.79 1.39 6.30
CA VAL A 122 4.53 0.71 7.37
C VAL A 122 3.67 -0.47 7.83
N ILE A 123 4.22 -1.68 7.75
CA ILE A 123 3.54 -2.90 8.19
C ILE A 123 4.11 -3.43 9.51
N ASN A 124 5.39 -3.17 9.79
CA ASN A 124 6.01 -3.42 11.09
C ASN A 124 7.18 -2.46 11.33
N ASP A 125 7.03 -1.49 12.21
CA ASP A 125 8.09 -0.54 12.57
C ASP A 125 9.27 -1.19 13.31
N ARG A 126 9.14 -2.45 13.75
CA ARG A 126 10.21 -3.27 14.34
C ARG A 126 10.79 -4.29 13.37
N GLY A 127 10.35 -4.30 12.11
CA GLY A 127 10.90 -5.17 11.09
C GLY A 127 12.39 -4.90 10.84
N THR A 128 13.06 -5.87 10.22
CA THR A 128 14.51 -5.80 9.93
C THR A 128 14.83 -5.92 8.44
N VAL A 129 13.82 -6.15 7.60
CA VAL A 129 13.95 -6.19 6.14
C VAL A 129 13.25 -4.97 5.55
N LEU A 130 14.04 -4.04 5.02
CA LEU A 130 13.52 -2.93 4.23
C LEU A 130 13.38 -3.42 2.79
N ALA A 131 12.14 -3.61 2.33
CA ALA A 131 11.86 -4.23 1.04
C ALA A 131 11.20 -3.26 0.03
N PRO A 132 11.96 -2.44 -0.71
CA PRO A 132 11.41 -1.73 -1.85
C PRO A 132 10.98 -2.69 -2.97
N THR A 133 9.68 -2.81 -3.14
CA THR A 133 9.02 -3.78 -4.03
C THR A 133 8.43 -3.09 -5.25
N PHE A 134 8.64 -3.66 -6.43
CA PHE A 134 8.24 -3.08 -7.72
C PHE A 134 7.23 -4.01 -8.42
N GLY A 135 5.94 -3.70 -8.31
CA GLY A 135 4.83 -4.51 -8.79
C GLY A 135 3.96 -5.04 -7.63
N GLY A 136 2.67 -4.74 -7.62
CA GLY A 136 1.75 -5.10 -6.53
C GLY A 136 1.57 -6.61 -6.31
N GLY A 137 1.66 -7.41 -7.38
CA GLY A 137 1.65 -8.88 -7.28
C GLY A 137 2.85 -9.40 -6.49
N ASP A 138 4.04 -8.87 -6.77
CA ASP A 138 5.28 -9.25 -6.08
C ASP A 138 5.29 -8.78 -4.63
N ASN A 139 4.80 -7.56 -4.38
CA ASN A 139 4.67 -7.02 -3.02
C ASN A 139 3.84 -7.91 -2.09
N SER A 140 2.73 -8.46 -2.61
CA SER A 140 1.86 -9.37 -1.85
C SER A 140 2.62 -10.62 -1.42
N GLN A 141 3.44 -11.20 -2.32
CA GLN A 141 4.23 -12.38 -2.04
C GLN A 141 5.38 -12.09 -1.06
N VAL A 142 6.07 -10.96 -1.23
CA VAL A 142 7.14 -10.50 -0.33
C VAL A 142 6.60 -10.33 1.08
N THR A 143 5.50 -9.60 1.22
CA THR A 143 4.86 -9.34 2.53
C THR A 143 4.40 -10.66 3.18
N GLN A 144 3.80 -11.56 2.41
CA GLN A 144 3.34 -12.86 2.93
C GLN A 144 4.49 -13.74 3.44
N ILE A 145 5.62 -13.80 2.71
CA ILE A 145 6.73 -14.71 3.06
C ILE A 145 7.60 -14.12 4.17
N LEU A 146 7.87 -12.81 4.13
CA LEU A 146 8.66 -12.14 5.16
C LEU A 146 7.89 -11.99 6.48
N GLY A 147 6.56 -11.78 6.42
CA GLY A 147 5.74 -11.59 7.61
C GLY A 147 6.25 -10.42 8.45
N ASP A 148 6.39 -10.65 9.76
CA ASP A 148 6.84 -9.63 10.71
C ASP A 148 8.28 -9.11 10.44
N ASP A 149 9.06 -9.77 9.60
CA ASP A 149 10.42 -9.29 9.29
C ASP A 149 10.41 -8.08 8.35
N ALA A 150 9.34 -7.89 7.55
CA ALA A 150 9.24 -6.78 6.60
C ALA A 150 8.82 -5.48 7.28
N ILE A 151 9.53 -4.39 6.98
CA ILE A 151 9.26 -3.06 7.56
C ILE A 151 8.09 -2.37 6.84
N ILE A 152 8.16 -2.39 5.51
CA ILE A 152 7.19 -1.73 4.63
C ILE A 152 6.56 -2.72 3.67
N SER A 153 5.32 -2.45 3.30
CA SER A 153 4.68 -2.97 2.09
C SER A 153 4.72 -1.87 1.05
N SER A 154 5.25 -2.13 -0.15
CA SER A 154 5.39 -1.10 -1.17
C SER A 154 5.02 -1.56 -2.58
N ASP A 155 4.57 -0.66 -3.44
CA ASP A 155 4.50 -0.93 -4.89
C ASP A 155 5.02 0.27 -5.67
N PHE A 156 6.26 0.15 -6.17
CA PHE A 156 6.88 1.11 -7.07
C PHE A 156 6.61 0.74 -8.53
N GLY A 157 5.36 0.90 -8.96
CA GLY A 157 4.92 0.65 -10.33
C GLY A 157 5.05 1.87 -11.26
N GLY A 158 4.90 1.66 -12.57
CA GLY A 158 4.67 2.74 -13.54
C GLY A 158 5.90 3.49 -14.05
N ASN A 159 7.08 2.87 -14.08
CA ASN A 159 8.34 3.45 -14.55
C ASN A 159 8.69 4.78 -13.85
N PRO A 160 8.89 4.79 -12.51
CA PRO A 160 9.17 6.02 -11.79
C PRO A 160 10.48 6.66 -12.27
N PRO A 161 10.51 7.99 -12.47
CA PRO A 161 11.72 8.69 -12.89
C PRO A 161 12.78 8.66 -11.79
N TYR A 162 14.04 8.80 -12.20
CA TYR A 162 15.21 8.76 -11.33
C TYR A 162 15.07 9.61 -10.06
N GLU A 163 14.74 10.90 -10.19
CA GLU A 163 14.67 11.82 -9.03
C GLU A 163 13.60 11.39 -8.02
N LYS A 164 12.46 10.90 -8.51
CA LYS A 164 11.40 10.38 -7.64
C LYS A 164 11.87 9.14 -6.89
N MET A 165 12.47 8.18 -7.60
CA MET A 165 12.97 6.96 -6.97
C MET A 165 14.08 7.26 -5.96
N ARG A 166 14.95 8.24 -6.25
CA ARG A 166 16.02 8.66 -5.34
C ARG A 166 15.46 9.32 -4.08
N GLN A 167 14.45 10.18 -4.20
CA GLN A 167 13.79 10.80 -3.05
C GLN A 167 13.08 9.76 -2.18
N VAL A 168 12.33 8.84 -2.80
CA VAL A 168 11.68 7.73 -2.09
C VAL A 168 12.72 6.90 -1.33
N ALA A 169 13.81 6.49 -1.99
CA ALA A 169 14.88 5.72 -1.35
C ALA A 169 15.51 6.48 -0.18
N ARG A 170 15.76 7.79 -0.32
CA ARG A 170 16.27 8.65 0.77
C ARG A 170 15.34 8.66 1.98
N ILE A 171 14.03 8.76 1.77
CA ILE A 171 13.04 8.74 2.85
C ILE A 171 13.04 7.36 3.51
N CYS A 172 12.98 6.27 2.74
CA CYS A 172 13.09 4.91 3.28
C CYS A 172 14.36 4.72 4.12
N PHE A 173 15.50 5.21 3.65
CA PHE A 173 16.76 5.04 4.36
C PHE A 173 16.86 5.89 5.62
N LYS A 174 16.41 7.15 5.56
CA LYS A 174 16.33 8.06 6.71
C LYS A 174 15.59 7.42 7.89
N HIS A 175 14.47 6.75 7.61
CA HIS A 175 13.60 6.19 8.65
C HIS A 175 14.01 4.78 9.09
N TRP A 176 14.48 3.93 8.16
CA TRP A 176 14.54 2.49 8.39
C TRP A 176 15.91 1.84 8.22
N LEU A 177 16.89 2.50 7.57
CA LEU A 177 18.15 1.82 7.24
C LEU A 177 18.96 1.44 8.48
N SER A 178 18.93 2.27 9.52
CA SER A 178 19.69 2.08 10.76
C SER A 178 19.35 0.77 11.48
N GLN A 179 18.09 0.32 11.43
CA GLN A 179 17.63 -0.96 11.98
C GLN A 179 17.61 -2.10 10.96
N ALA A 180 17.59 -1.79 9.66
CA ALA A 180 17.51 -2.80 8.62
C ALA A 180 18.77 -3.67 8.59
N ASN A 181 18.57 -4.98 8.62
CA ASN A 181 19.59 -5.99 8.33
C ASN A 181 19.74 -6.22 6.83
N VAL A 182 18.61 -6.21 6.11
CA VAL A 182 18.57 -6.48 4.68
C VAL A 182 17.86 -5.34 3.95
N LEU A 183 18.55 -4.78 2.95
CA LEU A 183 17.92 -3.96 1.92
C LEU A 183 17.54 -4.88 0.77
N PHE A 184 16.25 -5.13 0.60
CA PHE A 184 15.73 -6.10 -0.34
C PHE A 184 14.98 -5.44 -1.50
N VAL A 185 15.69 -5.19 -2.60
CA VAL A 185 15.12 -4.53 -3.78
C VAL A 185 14.62 -5.58 -4.75
N ILE A 186 13.30 -5.76 -4.85
CA ILE A 186 12.72 -6.86 -5.62
C ILE A 186 11.54 -6.46 -6.50
N GLY A 187 11.38 -7.14 -7.62
CA GLY A 187 10.18 -7.12 -8.44
C GLY A 187 10.35 -8.00 -9.66
N GLY A 188 9.25 -8.48 -10.20
CA GLY A 188 9.21 -9.34 -11.38
C GLY A 188 9.72 -8.64 -12.64
N GLN A 189 9.60 -9.34 -13.77
CA GLN A 189 10.03 -8.82 -15.05
C GLN A 189 9.14 -7.66 -15.49
N SER A 190 9.69 -6.44 -15.48
CA SER A 190 8.99 -5.26 -15.94
C SER A 190 9.01 -5.15 -17.47
N ASN A 191 7.88 -4.73 -18.04
CA ASN A 191 7.75 -4.47 -19.48
C ASN A 191 8.31 -3.10 -19.89
N ASN A 192 8.27 -2.10 -19.00
CA ASN A 192 8.52 -0.71 -19.34
C ASN A 192 9.42 0.05 -18.35
N THR A 193 9.63 -0.47 -17.14
CA THR A 193 10.41 0.24 -16.12
C THR A 193 11.89 0.16 -16.46
N ASP A 194 12.56 1.30 -16.50
CA ASP A 194 14.00 1.34 -16.67
C ASP A 194 14.69 0.87 -15.38
N ILE A 195 15.27 -0.34 -15.44
CA ILE A 195 15.92 -0.95 -14.28
C ILE A 195 17.23 -0.23 -13.95
N HIS A 196 17.89 0.38 -14.94
CA HIS A 196 19.08 1.18 -14.69
C HIS A 196 18.74 2.45 -13.91
N GLU A 197 17.72 3.20 -14.32
CA GLU A 197 17.32 4.42 -13.62
C GLU A 197 16.90 4.14 -12.17
N THR A 198 16.08 3.11 -11.97
CA THR A 198 15.58 2.77 -10.63
C THR A 198 16.67 2.26 -9.70
N LEU A 199 17.51 1.32 -10.14
CA LEU A 199 18.60 0.80 -9.30
C LEU A 199 19.71 1.83 -9.07
N ARG A 200 20.02 2.67 -10.07
CA ARG A 200 20.97 3.78 -9.91
C ARG A 200 20.48 4.78 -8.88
N ALA A 201 19.19 5.13 -8.90
CA ALA A 201 18.60 6.04 -7.92
C ALA A 201 18.70 5.52 -6.48
N ILE A 202 18.42 4.22 -6.28
CA ILE A 202 18.54 3.54 -4.99
C ILE A 202 20.02 3.49 -4.55
N ALA A 203 20.92 3.15 -5.46
CA ALA A 203 22.36 3.09 -5.21
C ALA A 203 22.93 4.46 -4.79
N ASP A 204 22.54 5.52 -5.49
CA ASP A 204 22.99 6.90 -5.21
C ASP A 204 22.46 7.38 -3.85
N ALA A 205 21.17 7.12 -3.56
CA ALA A 205 20.59 7.39 -2.25
C ALA A 205 21.29 6.64 -1.11
N LEU A 206 21.74 5.40 -1.35
CA LEU A 206 22.43 4.58 -0.37
C LEU A 206 23.82 5.16 -0.06
N ARG A 207 24.57 5.54 -1.10
CA ARG A 207 25.88 6.21 -0.96
C ARG A 207 25.76 7.54 -0.22
N GLU A 208 24.74 8.33 -0.54
CA GLU A 208 24.44 9.59 0.17
C GLU A 208 24.15 9.35 1.64
N HIS A 209 23.36 8.31 1.97
CA HIS A 209 23.06 7.97 3.35
C HIS A 209 24.32 7.57 4.12
N PHE A 210 25.19 6.71 3.54
CA PHE A 210 26.46 6.33 4.14
C PHE A 210 27.39 7.55 4.34
N SER A 211 27.43 8.45 3.36
CA SER A 211 28.23 9.67 3.48
C SER A 211 27.72 10.64 4.55
N ALA A 212 26.41 10.70 4.78
CA ALA A 212 25.80 11.63 5.73
C ALA A 212 25.73 11.09 7.17
N TYR A 213 25.49 9.78 7.33
CA TYR A 213 25.21 9.15 8.63
C TYR A 213 26.24 8.10 9.04
N GLY A 214 27.19 7.77 8.17
CA GLY A 214 28.22 6.77 8.40
C GLY A 214 27.83 5.36 7.95
N PRO A 215 28.77 4.39 8.04
CA PRO A 215 28.54 3.02 7.63
C PRO A 215 27.44 2.34 8.44
N THR A 216 26.53 1.66 7.76
CA THR A 216 25.48 0.85 8.38
C THR A 216 25.71 -0.63 8.07
N PRO A 217 25.80 -1.52 9.06
CA PRO A 217 25.91 -2.96 8.81
C PRO A 217 24.65 -3.47 8.10
N LEU A 218 24.79 -3.81 6.82
CA LEU A 218 23.68 -4.08 5.92
C LEU A 218 24.06 -5.17 4.92
N TYR A 219 23.10 -6.01 4.55
CA TYR A 219 23.21 -6.92 3.42
C TYR A 219 22.25 -6.48 2.31
N VAL A 220 22.72 -6.37 1.07
CA VAL A 220 21.87 -5.96 -0.06
C VAL A 220 21.46 -7.18 -0.89
N VAL A 221 20.16 -7.39 -1.07
CA VAL A 221 19.63 -8.43 -1.96
C VAL A 221 18.83 -7.76 -3.07
N VAL A 222 19.14 -8.08 -4.34
CA VAL A 222 18.45 -7.51 -5.50
C VAL A 222 17.91 -8.63 -6.39
N GLY A 223 16.63 -8.57 -6.74
CA GLY A 223 16.01 -9.45 -7.73
C GLY A 223 15.10 -8.64 -8.65
N ARG A 224 15.54 -8.35 -9.87
CA ARG A 224 14.79 -7.51 -10.82
C ARG A 224 14.88 -8.09 -12.22
N GLY A 225 13.88 -7.78 -13.06
CA GLY A 225 13.91 -8.03 -14.50
C GLY A 225 13.33 -6.86 -15.29
N GLY A 226 13.82 -6.62 -16.50
CA GLY A 226 13.28 -5.57 -17.39
C GLY A 226 14.33 -4.87 -18.26
N PRO A 227 13.94 -3.76 -18.93
CA PRO A 227 14.84 -2.94 -19.74
C PRO A 227 16.08 -2.45 -18.97
N ASN A 228 17.24 -2.43 -19.63
CA ASN A 228 18.51 -1.94 -19.07
C ASN A 228 19.01 -2.67 -17.80
N LEU A 229 18.53 -3.89 -17.54
CA LEU A 229 18.82 -4.69 -16.35
C LEU A 229 20.32 -4.77 -16.01
N VAL A 230 21.16 -5.17 -16.96
CA VAL A 230 22.60 -5.40 -16.73
C VAL A 230 23.29 -4.12 -16.23
N ARG A 231 22.92 -2.96 -16.79
CA ARG A 231 23.45 -1.66 -16.36
C ARG A 231 22.96 -1.29 -14.95
N GLY A 232 21.70 -1.58 -14.63
CA GLY A 232 21.16 -1.36 -13.28
C GLY A 232 21.83 -2.24 -12.23
N MET A 233 22.00 -3.53 -12.53
CA MET A 233 22.70 -4.46 -11.65
C MET A 233 24.17 -4.07 -11.43
N GLY A 234 24.85 -3.58 -12.49
CA GLY A 234 26.19 -3.02 -12.35
C GLY A 234 26.23 -1.81 -11.40
N ALA A 235 25.32 -0.85 -11.56
CA ALA A 235 25.31 0.36 -10.72
C ALA A 235 25.13 0.07 -9.22
N ILE A 236 24.22 -0.83 -8.85
CA ILE A 236 24.01 -1.21 -7.45
C ILE A 236 25.17 -2.06 -6.92
N ARG A 237 25.71 -2.98 -7.74
CA ARG A 237 26.89 -3.79 -7.40
C ARG A 237 28.09 -2.90 -7.06
N ASP A 238 28.45 -2.02 -7.98
CA ASP A 238 29.62 -1.15 -7.84
C ASP A 238 29.47 -0.24 -6.61
N SER A 239 28.25 0.18 -6.29
CA SER A 239 27.97 0.95 -5.06
C SER A 239 28.14 0.10 -3.80
N CYS A 240 27.68 -1.15 -3.78
CA CYS A 240 27.90 -2.04 -2.64
C CYS A 240 29.40 -2.33 -2.42
N GLU A 241 30.15 -2.52 -3.51
CA GLU A 241 31.61 -2.72 -3.46
C GLU A 241 32.34 -1.51 -2.89
N VAL A 242 32.00 -0.30 -3.36
CA VAL A 242 32.57 0.96 -2.83
C VAL A 242 32.23 1.16 -1.35
N LEU A 243 31.02 0.78 -0.92
CA LEU A 243 30.59 0.89 0.47
C LEU A 243 31.09 -0.26 1.37
N GLY A 244 31.74 -1.28 0.80
CA GLY A 244 32.26 -2.43 1.55
C GLY A 244 31.19 -3.32 2.17
N ILE A 245 29.95 -3.29 1.66
CA ILE A 245 28.82 -4.09 2.18
C ILE A 245 28.57 -5.34 1.33
N PRO A 246 28.22 -6.48 1.95
CA PRO A 246 27.92 -7.69 1.21
C PRO A 246 26.60 -7.58 0.45
N TYR A 247 26.55 -8.25 -0.70
CA TYR A 247 25.38 -8.23 -1.56
C TYR A 247 25.18 -9.54 -2.32
N ARG A 248 23.95 -9.76 -2.78
CA ARG A 248 23.59 -10.83 -3.71
C ARG A 248 22.60 -10.30 -4.75
N ILE A 249 22.92 -10.50 -6.02
CA ILE A 249 22.08 -10.06 -7.15
C ILE A 249 21.57 -11.28 -7.91
N PHE A 250 20.27 -11.29 -8.20
CA PHE A 250 19.55 -12.31 -8.94
C PHE A 250 18.98 -11.71 -10.22
N GLY A 251 19.17 -12.42 -11.33
CA GLY A 251 18.65 -12.02 -12.65
C GLY A 251 17.18 -12.36 -12.83
N PHE A 252 16.66 -12.10 -14.04
CA PHE A 252 15.28 -12.41 -14.43
C PHE A 252 14.96 -13.91 -14.50
N ASP A 253 16.00 -14.74 -14.52
CA ASP A 253 15.95 -16.21 -14.61
C ASP A 253 15.80 -16.89 -13.23
N SER A 254 15.81 -16.11 -12.15
CA SER A 254 15.64 -16.62 -10.78
C SER A 254 14.17 -16.64 -10.37
N ASP A 255 13.74 -17.70 -9.68
CA ASP A 255 12.40 -17.76 -9.08
C ASP A 255 12.28 -16.71 -7.97
N ILE A 256 11.30 -15.81 -8.09
CA ILE A 256 11.10 -14.71 -7.15
C ILE A 256 10.91 -15.22 -5.71
N SER A 257 10.24 -16.36 -5.53
CA SER A 257 9.99 -16.99 -4.23
C SER A 257 11.31 -17.44 -3.59
N GLU A 258 12.21 -18.02 -4.38
CA GLU A 258 13.55 -18.43 -3.90
C GLU A 258 14.40 -17.23 -3.50
N VAL A 259 14.29 -16.11 -4.23
CA VAL A 259 14.97 -14.86 -3.88
C VAL A 259 14.43 -14.30 -2.56
N ILE A 260 13.11 -14.33 -2.33
CA ILE A 260 12.50 -13.89 -1.06
C ILE A 260 12.95 -14.80 0.09
N GLN A 261 12.96 -16.12 -0.12
CA GLN A 261 13.47 -17.08 0.88
C GLN A 261 14.96 -16.87 1.17
N TYR A 262 15.76 -16.51 0.17
CA TYR A 262 17.15 -16.13 0.38
C TYR A 262 17.28 -14.89 1.26
N ALA A 263 16.53 -13.83 0.97
CA ALA A 263 16.53 -12.61 1.79
C ALA A 263 16.15 -12.91 3.26
N LYS A 264 15.14 -13.76 3.48
CA LYS A 264 14.73 -14.22 4.81
C LYS A 264 15.83 -14.98 5.55
N ARG A 265 16.54 -15.89 4.86
CA ARG A 265 17.69 -16.61 5.46
C ARG A 265 18.84 -15.68 5.81
N VAL A 266 19.12 -14.68 4.97
CA VAL A 266 20.14 -13.66 5.24
C VAL A 266 19.76 -12.83 6.47
N ASP A 267 18.50 -12.39 6.57
CA ASP A 267 18.03 -11.65 7.74
C ASP A 267 18.12 -12.47 9.04
N ALA A 268 17.76 -13.76 9.00
CA ALA A 268 17.94 -14.66 10.13
C ALA A 268 19.40 -14.77 10.58
N TRP A 269 20.34 -14.88 9.63
CA TRP A 269 21.78 -14.88 9.92
C TRP A 269 22.26 -13.51 10.49
N MET A 270 21.76 -12.41 9.94
CA MET A 270 22.07 -11.06 10.44
C MET A 270 21.63 -10.89 11.90
N LYS A 271 20.43 -11.37 12.25
CA LYS A 271 19.90 -11.42 13.63
C LYS A 271 20.75 -12.28 14.56
N SER A 272 21.34 -13.38 14.06
CA SER A 272 22.15 -14.31 14.85
C SER A 272 23.64 -13.94 14.95
N GLY A 273 24.03 -12.71 14.60
CA GLY A 273 25.40 -12.20 14.74
C GLY A 273 26.05 -11.70 13.45
N GLY A 274 25.45 -11.96 12.28
CA GLY A 274 25.97 -11.47 11.00
C GLY A 274 26.08 -9.94 10.95
N ARG A 275 25.17 -9.22 11.62
CA ARG A 275 25.23 -7.75 11.72
C ARG A 275 26.53 -7.27 12.39
N SER A 276 26.93 -7.92 13.47
CA SER A 276 28.18 -7.61 14.17
C SER A 276 29.42 -7.97 13.35
N GLU A 277 29.38 -9.07 12.59
CA GLU A 277 30.45 -9.46 11.68
C GLU A 277 30.68 -8.42 10.58
N ILE A 278 29.61 -7.94 9.95
CA ILE A 278 29.70 -6.87 8.94
C ILE A 278 30.18 -5.57 9.58
N ALA A 279 29.66 -5.20 10.75
CA ALA A 279 30.08 -3.99 11.46
C ALA A 279 31.59 -3.97 11.72
N ALA A 280 32.15 -5.09 12.17
CA ALA A 280 33.59 -5.23 12.39
C ALA A 280 34.38 -5.00 11.09
N ARG A 281 33.94 -5.56 9.95
CA ARG A 281 34.58 -5.34 8.65
C ARG A 281 34.52 -3.88 8.21
N LEU A 282 33.38 -3.22 8.37
CA LEU A 282 33.19 -1.82 8.00
C LEU A 282 34.03 -0.86 8.86
N SER A 283 34.39 -1.25 10.10
CA SER A 283 35.26 -0.44 10.95
C SER A 283 36.75 -0.47 10.55
N HIS A 284 37.12 -1.34 9.61
CA HIS A 284 38.48 -1.50 9.09
C HIS A 284 38.68 -0.90 7.68
N VAL A 285 37.63 -0.28 7.12
CA VAL A 285 37.61 0.40 5.81
C VAL A 285 37.54 1.90 6.04
#